data_AF-A0A3B3WQ26-F1
#
_entry.id   AF-A0A3B3WQ26-F1
#
_cell.length_a   1.000
_cell.length_b   1.000
_cell.length_c   1.000
_cell.angle_alpha   90.00
_cell.angle_beta   90.00
_cell.angle_gamma   90.00
#
_symmetry.space_group_name_H-M   'P 1'
#
loop_
_entity.id
_entity.type
_entity.pdbx_description
1 polymer ?
#
loop_
_entity_poly.entity_id
_entity_poly.type
_entity_poly.pdbx_seq_one_letter_code
_entity_poly.pdbx_strand_id
1 'polypeptide(L)'
;GKHAQNNHRAPSVMDPNRAPVAFGRRAVPQLFEQLQVQDPAHKVRALTSLCDLVHEPERLYQTVTGGERLQVLLQDDDAAVRSKTCELLHLVMNHSIGRK
;
A
#
# COMPACT_ATOMS: atom_id res chain seq x y z
N GLY A 1 -28.02 28.28 -30.44
CA GLY A 1 -27.42 28.63 -29.15
C GLY A 1 -27.51 27.45 -28.21
N LYS A 2 -26.47 27.29 -27.37
CA LYS A 2 -26.28 26.33 -26.26
C LYS A 2 -25.52 25.04 -26.62
N HIS A 3 -24.20 25.21 -26.56
CA HIS A 3 -23.20 24.19 -26.20
C HIS A 3 -23.51 23.59 -24.82
N ALA A 4 -23.21 22.31 -24.64
CA ALA A 4 -22.45 21.81 -23.49
C ALA A 4 -22.15 20.32 -23.69
N GLN A 5 -20.91 20.06 -24.07
CA GLN A 5 -20.25 18.76 -24.14
C GLN A 5 -20.30 18.06 -22.76
N ASN A 6 -20.93 16.90 -22.67
CA ASN A 6 -20.90 16.07 -21.45
C ASN A 6 -19.53 15.37 -21.37
N ASN A 7 -18.63 15.95 -20.58
CA ASN A 7 -17.38 15.34 -20.14
C ASN A 7 -17.67 14.45 -18.92
N HIS A 8 -17.54 13.11 -19.02
CA HIS A 8 -17.38 12.29 -17.81
C HIS A 8 -16.48 11.06 -18.04
N ARG A 9 -15.27 11.20 -17.49
CA ARG A 9 -14.35 10.18 -16.95
C ARG A 9 -13.65 9.25 -17.96
N ALA A 10 -12.43 9.66 -18.32
CA ALA A 10 -11.35 8.73 -18.61
C ALA A 10 -11.24 7.67 -17.49
N PRO A 11 -10.94 6.40 -17.82
CA PRO A 11 -10.58 5.43 -16.79
C PRO A 11 -9.39 6.01 -16.03
N SER A 12 -9.46 6.10 -14.70
CA SER A 12 -8.30 6.50 -13.93
C SER A 12 -7.18 5.56 -14.34
N VAL A 13 -6.13 6.08 -14.96
CA VAL A 13 -4.91 5.34 -15.25
C VAL A 13 -4.38 4.90 -13.89
N MET A 14 -4.76 3.70 -13.47
CA MET A 14 -4.22 3.08 -12.29
C MET A 14 -2.74 2.89 -12.60
N ASP A 15 -1.89 3.49 -11.77
CA ASP A 15 -0.45 3.29 -11.85
C ASP A 15 -0.20 1.77 -11.85
N PRO A 16 0.37 1.19 -12.92
CA PRO A 16 0.55 -0.25 -13.02
C PRO A 16 1.50 -0.79 -11.94
N ASN A 17 2.23 0.09 -11.26
CA ASN A 17 3.11 -0.22 -10.14
C ASN A 17 2.41 -0.15 -8.77
N ARG A 18 1.11 0.14 -8.72
CA ARG A 18 0.31 0.20 -7.48
C ARG A 18 -0.82 -0.81 -7.50
N ALA A 19 -1.10 -1.38 -6.34
CA ALA A 19 -2.25 -2.24 -6.14
C ALA A 19 -3.54 -1.40 -6.01
N PRO A 20 -4.70 -1.89 -6.47
CA PRO A 20 -5.99 -1.28 -6.19
C PRO A 20 -6.24 -1.21 -4.68
N VAL A 21 -6.65 -0.03 -4.21
CA VAL A 21 -6.86 0.26 -2.79
C VAL A 21 -8.34 0.49 -2.51
N ALA A 22 -8.93 -0.25 -1.58
CA ALA A 22 -10.29 -0.02 -1.10
C ALA A 22 -10.40 1.28 -0.30
N PHE A 23 -11.59 1.85 -0.31
CA PHE A 23 -11.89 3.06 0.46
C PHE A 23 -12.01 2.79 1.96
N GLY A 24 -11.68 3.81 2.76
CA GLY A 24 -11.85 3.77 4.22
C GLY A 24 -11.14 2.59 4.86
N ARG A 25 -11.58 2.12 6.03
CA ARG A 25 -10.90 1.11 6.88
C ARG A 25 -10.54 -0.22 6.20
N ARG A 26 -11.06 -0.50 5.00
CA ARG A 26 -10.72 -1.72 4.22
C ARG A 26 -9.42 -1.61 3.42
N ALA A 27 -8.84 -0.42 3.23
CA ALA A 27 -7.63 -0.24 2.44
C ALA A 27 -6.47 -1.14 2.88
N VAL A 28 -6.10 -1.07 4.16
CA VAL A 28 -4.98 -1.84 4.72
C VAL A 28 -5.29 -3.34 4.74
N PRO A 29 -6.43 -3.81 5.29
CA PRO A 29 -6.77 -5.24 5.24
C PRO A 29 -6.74 -5.84 3.83
N GLN A 30 -7.26 -5.14 2.83
CA GLN A 30 -7.27 -5.63 1.45
C GLN A 30 -5.86 -5.73 0.87
N LEU A 31 -4.98 -4.75 1.12
CA LEU A 31 -3.59 -4.82 0.67
C LEU A 31 -2.86 -5.98 1.34
N PHE A 32 -3.12 -6.21 2.63
CA PHE A 32 -2.58 -7.35 3.36
C PHE A 32 -3.11 -8.69 2.82
N GLU A 33 -4.38 -8.77 2.41
CA GLU A 33 -4.92 -9.94 1.70
C GLU A 33 -4.11 -10.21 0.41
N GLN A 34 -3.77 -9.17 -0.36
CA GLN A 34 -2.97 -9.29 -1.59
C GLN A 34 -1.52 -9.73 -1.34
N LEU A 35 -0.94 -9.43 -0.17
CA LEU A 35 0.42 -9.88 0.20
C LEU A 35 0.52 -11.41 0.38
N GLN A 36 -0.60 -12.13 0.50
CA GLN A 36 -0.62 -13.59 0.60
C GLN A 36 -0.49 -14.28 -0.77
N VAL A 37 -0.68 -13.54 -1.87
CA VAL A 37 -0.54 -14.09 -3.22
C VAL A 37 0.94 -14.39 -3.48
N GLN A 38 1.26 -15.54 -4.06
CA GLN A 38 2.66 -15.94 -4.31
C GLN A 38 3.36 -15.21 -5.46
N ASP A 39 2.71 -14.24 -6.10
CA ASP A 39 3.31 -13.44 -7.17
C ASP A 39 4.10 -12.25 -6.57
N PRO A 40 5.43 -12.19 -6.74
CA PRO A 40 6.26 -11.09 -6.25
C PRO A 40 5.84 -9.72 -6.78
N ALA A 41 5.41 -9.65 -8.04
CA ALA A 41 4.99 -8.38 -8.63
C ALA A 41 3.72 -7.85 -7.94
N HIS A 42 2.78 -8.73 -7.59
CA HIS A 42 1.60 -8.34 -6.82
C HIS A 42 1.97 -7.89 -5.41
N LYS A 43 2.88 -8.61 -4.74
CA LYS A 43 3.36 -8.23 -3.40
C LYS A 43 4.02 -6.85 -3.42
N VAL A 44 4.92 -6.59 -4.37
CA VAL A 44 5.59 -5.30 -4.52
C VAL A 44 4.58 -4.17 -4.73
N ARG A 45 3.58 -4.36 -5.60
CA ARG A 45 2.53 -3.36 -5.83
C ARG A 45 1.69 -3.08 -4.58
N ALA A 46 1.37 -4.12 -3.82
CA ALA A 46 0.64 -3.98 -2.57
C ALA A 46 1.47 -3.25 -1.50
N LEU A 47 2.77 -3.55 -1.41
CA LEU A 47 3.71 -2.85 -0.53
C LEU A 47 3.87 -1.38 -0.93
N THR A 48 4.00 -1.07 -2.22
CA THR A 48 4.04 0.32 -2.72
C THR A 48 2.79 1.09 -2.29
N SER A 49 1.60 0.52 -2.49
CA SER A 49 0.36 1.14 -2.05
C SER A 49 0.29 1.30 -0.52
N LEU A 50 0.87 0.37 0.26
CA LEU A 50 0.97 0.53 1.72
C LEU A 50 1.90 1.67 2.10
N CYS A 51 3.05 1.83 1.44
CA CYS A 51 3.96 2.96 1.64
C CYS A 51 3.26 4.30 1.44
N ASP A 52 2.42 4.42 0.41
CA ASP A 52 1.63 5.63 0.17
C ASP A 52 0.60 5.91 1.29
N LEU A 53 0.03 4.86 1.89
CA LEU A 53 -1.03 4.99 2.89
C LEU A 53 -0.51 5.27 4.29
N VAL A 54 0.69 4.81 4.67
CA VAL A 54 1.20 4.96 6.05
C VAL A 54 1.51 6.41 6.44
N HIS A 55 1.43 7.36 5.51
CA HIS A 55 1.44 8.79 5.81
C HIS A 55 0.18 9.23 6.58
N GLU A 56 -0.94 8.50 6.48
CA GLU A 56 -2.15 8.74 7.26
C GLU A 56 -2.06 8.04 8.64
N PRO A 57 -2.23 8.75 9.77
CA PRO A 57 -2.09 8.16 11.11
C PRO A 57 -3.00 6.95 11.38
N GLU A 58 -4.23 6.95 10.86
CA GLU A 58 -5.17 5.82 11.00
C GLU A 58 -4.65 4.57 10.26
N ARG A 59 -4.06 4.75 9.07
CA ARG A 59 -3.50 3.68 8.23
C ARG A 59 -2.20 3.15 8.79
N LEU A 60 -1.37 4.05 9.29
CA LEU A 60 -0.15 3.72 10.00
C LEU A 60 -0.46 2.77 11.16
N TYR A 61 -1.42 3.12 12.00
CA TYR A 61 -1.80 2.29 13.15
C TYR A 61 -2.29 0.90 12.71
N GLN A 62 -3.16 0.83 11.68
CA GLN A 62 -3.62 -0.43 11.11
C GLN A 62 -2.46 -1.30 10.57
N THR A 63 -1.49 -0.67 9.91
CA THR A 63 -0.32 -1.35 9.35
C THR A 63 0.61 -1.87 10.45
N VAL A 64 0.84 -1.07 11.51
CA VAL A 64 1.61 -1.47 12.70
C VAL A 64 0.95 -2.67 13.38
N THR A 65 -0.38 -2.66 13.55
CA THR A 65 -1.10 -3.79 14.17
C THR A 65 -1.01 -5.08 13.35
N GLY A 66 -0.72 -4.98 12.05
CA GLY A 66 -0.45 -6.13 11.17
C GLY A 66 1.02 -6.57 11.13
N GLY A 67 1.90 -6.02 11.98
CA GLY A 67 3.36 -6.10 11.86
C GLY A 67 3.96 -7.51 11.77
N GLU A 68 3.31 -8.54 12.34
CA GLU A 68 3.75 -9.94 12.20
C GLU A 68 3.84 -10.37 10.73
N ARG A 69 2.90 -9.90 9.90
CA ARG A 69 2.85 -10.24 8.47
C ARG A 69 3.98 -9.55 7.69
N LEU A 70 4.44 -8.39 8.14
CA LEU A 70 5.59 -7.70 7.55
C LEU A 70 6.91 -8.43 7.86
N GLN A 71 7.04 -9.04 9.05
CA GLN A 71 8.23 -9.81 9.40
C GLN A 71 8.41 -11.05 8.50
N VAL A 72 7.30 -11.68 8.09
CA VAL A 72 7.35 -12.80 7.14
C VAL A 72 7.86 -12.35 5.77
N LEU A 73 7.46 -11.16 5.31
CA LEU A 73 7.89 -10.61 4.00
C LEU A 73 9.36 -10.17 3.97
N LEU A 74 10.00 -9.96 5.11
CA LEU A 74 11.45 -9.77 5.18
C LEU A 74 12.24 -11.03 4.81
N GLN A 75 11.60 -12.21 4.89
CA GLN A 75 12.18 -13.50 4.53
C GLN A 75 11.71 -14.00 3.16
N ASP A 76 11.01 -13.15 2.39
CA ASP A 76 10.53 -13.53 1.05
C ASP A 76 11.70 -13.87 0.12
N ASP A 77 11.51 -14.82 -0.79
CA ASP A 77 12.55 -15.22 -1.76
C ASP A 77 12.91 -14.07 -2.72
N ASP A 78 11.93 -13.21 -3.01
CA ASP A 78 12.12 -12.09 -3.94
C ASP A 78 12.78 -10.88 -3.26
N ALA A 79 13.87 -10.40 -3.85
CA ALA A 79 14.65 -9.27 -3.32
C ALA A 79 13.89 -7.93 -3.37
N ALA A 80 13.02 -7.72 -4.35
CA ALA A 80 12.23 -6.50 -4.45
C ALA A 80 11.15 -6.46 -3.36
N VAL A 81 10.53 -7.59 -3.05
CA VAL A 81 9.58 -7.74 -1.93
C VAL A 81 10.27 -7.42 -0.61
N ARG A 82 11.45 -8.00 -0.34
CA ARG A 82 12.22 -7.70 0.88
C ARG A 82 12.58 -6.22 0.97
N SER A 83 13.08 -5.64 -0.13
CA SER A 83 13.49 -4.23 -0.20
C SER A 83 12.33 -3.27 0.08
N LYS A 84 11.16 -3.49 -0.55
CA LYS A 84 9.96 -2.68 -0.27
C LYS A 84 9.42 -2.87 1.14
N THR A 85 9.51 -4.08 1.68
CA THR A 85 9.11 -4.33 3.08
C THR A 85 9.99 -3.54 4.05
N CYS A 86 11.30 -3.49 3.83
CA CYS A 86 12.20 -2.65 4.63
C CYS A 86 11.85 -1.16 4.54
N GLU A 87 11.57 -0.64 3.34
CA GLU A 87 11.15 0.75 3.17
C GLU A 87 9.87 1.07 3.96
N LEU A 88 8.85 0.20 3.86
CA LEU A 88 7.60 0.35 4.61
C LEU A 88 7.87 0.39 6.13
N LEU A 89 8.72 -0.50 6.63
CA LEU A 89 9.10 -0.52 8.05
C LEU A 89 9.84 0.77 8.45
N HIS A 90 10.75 1.27 7.63
CA HIS A 90 11.42 2.55 7.88
C HIS A 90 10.44 3.72 7.98
N LEU A 91 9.45 3.79 7.08
CA LEU A 91 8.40 4.80 7.12
C LEU A 91 7.60 4.70 8.43
N VAL A 92 7.16 3.49 8.76
CA VAL A 92 6.36 3.23 9.97
C VAL A 92 7.14 3.58 11.24
N MET A 93 8.42 3.22 11.32
CA MET A 93 9.29 3.53 12.46
C MET A 93 9.57 5.04 12.58
N ASN A 94 9.84 5.73 11.46
CA ASN A 94 10.09 7.18 11.48
C ASN A 94 8.87 7.95 11.98
N HIS A 95 7.66 7.55 11.60
CA HIS A 95 6.43 8.14 12.13
C HIS A 95 6.20 7.84 13.63
N SER A 96 6.73 6.72 14.13
CA SER A 96 6.65 6.35 15.55
C SER A 96 7.57 7.22 16.41
N ILE A 97 8.75 7.58 15.89
CA ILE A 97 9.78 8.37 16.57
C ILE A 97 9.47 9.87 16.53
N GLY A 98 8.79 10.36 15.49
CA GLY A 98 8.37 11.76 15.35
C GLY A 98 7.22 12.21 16.27
N ARG A 99 6.71 11.31 17.12
CA ARG A 99 5.67 11.61 18.11
C ARG A 99 6.31 12.08 19.43
N LYS A 100 7.09 13.16 19.38
CA LYS A 100 7.57 13.92 20.54
C LYS A 100 6.95 15.30 20.55
#